data_AF-A0A963DM45-F1
#
_entry.id   AF-A0A963DM45-F1
#
_cell.length_a   1.000
_cell.length_b   1.000
_cell.length_c   1.000
_cell.angle_alpha   90.00
_cell.angle_beta   90.00
_cell.angle_gamma   90.00
#
_symmetry.space_group_name_H-M   'P 1'
#
loop_
_entity.id
_entity.type
_entity.pdbx_description
1 polymer ?
#
loop_
_entity_poly.entity_id
_entity_poly.type
_entity_poly.pdbx_seq_one_letter_code
_entity_poly.pdbx_strand_id
1 'polypeptide(L)'
;MSQVYPFCSDPADPTQFHVRMFAPALGVAEDPATGAAAVAFAGYLAQQAGSKTGRQRWQLMQGEDFGRPSRLTVEAEWTEGQLQSVWVGGAAVLMSTGEIDVPELPA
;
A
#
# COMPACT_ATOMS: atom_id res chain seq x y z
N MET A 1 -19.99 5.54 -4.20
CA MET A 1 -18.92 4.69 -3.63
C MET A 1 -17.80 5.62 -3.17
N SER A 2 -17.63 5.84 -1.87
CA SER A 2 -16.57 6.73 -1.36
C SER A 2 -15.56 5.92 -0.58
N GLN A 3 -14.53 5.44 -1.28
CA GLN A 3 -13.28 5.01 -0.67
C GLN A 3 -12.32 6.20 -0.74
N VAL A 4 -11.59 6.47 0.33
CA VAL A 4 -10.66 7.60 0.38
C VAL A 4 -9.35 7.16 0.99
N TYR A 5 -8.24 7.52 0.32
CA TYR A 5 -6.88 7.25 0.75
C TYR A 5 -6.14 8.57 1.01
N PRO A 6 -6.44 9.29 2.11
CA PRO A 6 -5.72 10.53 2.43
C PRO A 6 -4.26 10.24 2.78
N PHE A 7 -3.39 11.17 2.43
CA PHE A 7 -1.96 11.08 2.67
C PHE A 7 -1.37 12.43 3.07
N CYS A 8 -0.25 12.41 3.79
CA CYS A 8 0.64 13.56 3.97
C CYS A 8 2.10 13.10 3.88
N SER A 9 2.96 13.97 3.34
CA SER A 9 4.41 13.73 3.31
C SER A 9 5.03 13.98 4.69
N ASP A 10 6.03 13.20 5.05
CA ASP A 10 6.88 13.50 6.21
C ASP A 10 7.72 14.77 5.91
N PRO A 11 7.69 15.80 6.78
CA PRO A 11 8.47 17.02 6.57
C PRO A 11 9.99 16.80 6.68
N ALA A 12 10.45 15.77 7.37
CA ALA A 12 11.86 15.42 7.51
C ALA A 12 12.37 14.56 6.35
N ASP A 13 11.49 13.82 5.68
CA ASP A 13 11.83 12.96 4.53
C ASP A 13 10.70 12.95 3.47
N PRO A 14 10.88 13.65 2.33
CA PRO A 14 9.85 13.71 1.28
C PRO A 14 9.64 12.37 0.55
N THR A 15 10.44 11.34 0.87
CA THR A 15 10.24 9.98 0.37
C THR A 15 9.34 9.12 1.28
N GLN A 16 8.90 9.67 2.41
CA GLN A 16 8.02 9.01 3.38
C GLN A 16 6.65 9.69 3.45
N PHE A 17 5.60 8.89 3.60
CA PHE A 17 4.23 9.37 3.66
C PHE A 17 3.45 8.65 4.77
N HIS A 18 2.66 9.40 5.53
CA HIS A 18 1.60 8.82 6.36
C HIS A 18 0.32 8.75 5.55
N VAL A 19 -0.35 7.60 5.60
CA VAL A 19 -1.52 7.28 4.77
C VAL A 19 -2.58 6.60 5.62
N ARG A 20 -3.86 6.73 5.21
CA ARG A 20 -4.99 6.04 5.84
C ARG A 20 -5.93 5.51 4.77
N MET A 21 -6.68 4.45 5.05
CA MET A 21 -7.67 3.91 4.11
C MET A 21 -9.04 3.78 4.75
N PHE A 22 -9.98 4.62 4.32
CA PHE A 22 -11.37 4.54 4.73
C PHE A 22 -12.23 3.91 3.64
N ALA A 23 -12.93 2.82 3.98
CA ALA A 23 -13.77 2.08 3.04
C ALA A 23 -15.12 1.63 3.65
N PRO A 24 -15.89 2.52 4.32
CA PRO A 24 -17.09 2.12 5.06
C PRO A 24 -18.15 1.47 4.17
N ALA A 25 -18.21 1.83 2.89
CA ALA A 25 -19.10 1.20 1.90
C ALA A 25 -18.78 -0.28 1.64
N LEU A 26 -17.58 -0.75 2.00
CA LEU A 26 -17.16 -2.16 1.94
C LEU A 26 -17.27 -2.86 3.31
N GLY A 27 -17.90 -2.22 4.30
CA GLY A 27 -17.98 -2.74 5.67
C GLY A 27 -16.69 -2.60 6.48
N VAL A 28 -15.68 -1.91 5.95
CA VAL A 28 -14.39 -1.66 6.61
C VAL A 28 -14.31 -0.19 7.02
N ALA A 29 -14.40 0.09 8.32
CA ALA A 29 -14.31 1.46 8.82
C ALA A 29 -12.96 2.09 8.43
N GLU A 30 -11.87 1.42 8.77
CA GLU A 30 -10.51 1.78 8.39
C GLU A 30 -9.65 0.52 8.31
N ASP A 31 -8.82 0.42 7.26
CA ASP A 31 -7.92 -0.72 7.03
C ASP A 31 -6.48 -0.37 7.49
N PRO A 32 -5.80 -1.21 8.29
CA PRO A 32 -4.43 -0.96 8.77
C PRO A 32 -3.33 -1.02 7.71
N ALA A 33 -3.53 -1.75 6.61
CA ALA A 33 -2.53 -1.90 5.56
C ALA A 33 -3.20 -2.25 4.23
N THR A 34 -3.29 -1.27 3.32
CA THR A 34 -4.07 -1.43 2.09
C THR A 34 -3.18 -1.51 0.86
N GLY A 35 -2.75 -2.72 0.49
CA GLY A 35 -1.83 -2.93 -0.64
C GLY A 35 -2.30 -2.34 -1.96
N ALA A 36 -3.58 -2.49 -2.30
CA ALA A 36 -4.14 -1.95 -3.55
C ALA A 36 -4.09 -0.41 -3.60
N ALA A 37 -4.41 0.26 -2.48
CA ALA A 37 -4.34 1.71 -2.39
C ALA A 37 -2.88 2.22 -2.40
N ALA A 38 -1.98 1.50 -1.73
CA ALA A 38 -0.55 1.79 -1.73
C ALA A 38 0.06 1.74 -3.15
N VAL A 39 -0.28 0.72 -3.95
CA VAL A 39 0.18 0.60 -5.36
C VAL A 39 -0.39 1.74 -6.21
N ALA A 40 -1.69 2.03 -6.09
CA ALA A 40 -2.30 3.15 -6.82
C ALA A 40 -1.63 4.49 -6.45
N PHE A 41 -1.35 4.71 -5.16
CA PHE A 41 -0.67 5.91 -4.69
C PHE A 41 0.78 6.00 -5.19
N ALA A 42 1.51 4.89 -5.24
CA ALA A 42 2.86 4.87 -5.80
C ALA A 42 2.89 5.24 -7.29
N GLY A 43 1.91 4.79 -8.07
CA GLY A 43 1.74 5.23 -9.46
C GLY A 43 1.46 6.74 -9.57
N TYR A 44 0.66 7.28 -8.65
CA TYR A 44 0.46 8.74 -8.55
C TYR A 44 1.77 9.48 -8.21
N LEU A 45 2.51 9.05 -7.19
CA LEU A 45 3.79 9.65 -6.82
C LEU A 45 4.80 9.62 -7.96
N ALA A 46 4.90 8.50 -8.68
CA ALA A 46 5.78 8.34 -9.83
C ALA A 46 5.48 9.35 -10.94
N GLN A 47 4.20 9.65 -11.18
CA GLN A 47 3.78 10.67 -12.13
C GLN A 47 4.14 12.10 -11.65
N GLN A 48 4.16 12.35 -10.34
CA GLN A 48 4.50 13.66 -9.76
C GLN A 48 6.00 13.91 -9.60
N ALA A 49 6.81 12.86 -9.45
CA ALA A 49 8.24 12.94 -9.13
C ALA A 49 9.12 13.51 -10.27
N GLY A 50 8.54 13.84 -11.43
CA GLY A 50 9.19 14.54 -12.55
C GLY A 50 10.16 13.69 -13.37
N SER A 51 10.92 12.79 -12.73
CA SER A 51 11.76 11.81 -13.40
C SER A 51 10.93 10.66 -13.97
N LYS A 52 11.11 10.38 -15.26
CA LYS A 52 10.48 9.26 -15.99
C LYS A 52 11.51 8.24 -16.46
N THR A 53 12.49 7.96 -15.61
CA THR A 53 13.53 6.97 -15.85
C THR A 53 13.96 6.31 -14.56
N GLY A 54 14.28 5.01 -14.63
CA GLY A 54 14.79 4.23 -13.52
C GLY A 54 13.74 3.90 -12.47
N ARG A 55 14.21 3.46 -11.30
CA ARG A 55 13.37 3.03 -10.18
C ARG A 55 13.26 4.12 -9.13
N GLN A 56 12.03 4.38 -8.71
CA GLN A 56 11.69 5.29 -7.64
C GLN A 56 11.10 4.48 -6.49
N ARG A 57 11.34 4.93 -5.26
CA ARG A 57 10.96 4.21 -4.03
C ARG A 57 10.48 5.17 -2.97
N TRP A 58 9.43 4.77 -2.27
CA TRP A 58 8.85 5.49 -1.14
C TRP A 58 8.51 4.54 0.00
N GLN A 59 8.35 5.09 1.21
CA GLN A 59 7.81 4.35 2.35
C GLN A 59 6.46 4.94 2.78
N LEU A 60 5.49 4.07 3.04
CA LEU A 60 4.15 4.45 3.51
C LEU A 60 3.88 3.89 4.92
N MET A 61 3.47 4.78 5.83
CA MET A 61 3.12 4.49 7.22
C MET A 61 1.61 4.48 7.33
N GLN A 62 1.02 3.35 7.71
CA GLN A 62 -0.43 3.18 7.83
C GLN A 62 -0.79 2.50 9.16
N GLY A 63 -1.93 2.89 9.74
CA GLY A 63 -2.49 2.21 10.92
C GLY A 63 -1.86 2.59 12.27
N GLU A 64 -0.91 3.54 12.30
CA GLU A 64 -0.30 4.04 13.55
C GLU A 64 -1.34 4.70 14.48
N ASP A 65 -2.30 5.44 13.90
CA ASP A 65 -3.34 6.19 14.63
C ASP A 65 -4.26 5.32 15.50
N PHE A 66 -4.37 4.02 15.18
CA PHE A 66 -5.25 3.08 15.87
C PHE A 66 -4.52 1.78 16.27
N GLY A 67 -3.20 1.86 16.45
CA GLY A 67 -2.42 0.80 17.11
C GLY A 67 -2.13 -0.44 16.25
N ARG A 68 -2.24 -0.34 14.92
CA ARG A 68 -1.92 -1.42 13.97
C ARG A 68 -0.86 -0.96 12.96
N PRO A 69 0.35 -0.58 13.43
CA PRO A 69 1.36 0.06 12.59
C PRO A 69 1.85 -0.88 11.49
N SER A 70 1.77 -0.42 10.25
CA SER A 70 2.25 -1.12 9.07
C SER A 70 3.17 -0.21 8.27
N ARG A 71 4.35 -0.72 7.91
CA ARG A 71 5.33 -0.04 7.04
C ARG A 71 5.35 -0.72 5.69
N LEU A 72 4.91 -0.02 4.66
CA LEU A 72 4.89 -0.50 3.28
C LEU A 72 6.00 0.20 2.51
N THR A 73 6.79 -0.57 1.77
CA THR A 73 7.67 -0.05 0.72
C THR A 73 6.91 -0.10 -0.59
N VAL A 74 6.89 1.00 -1.32
CA VAL A 74 6.36 1.04 -2.68
C VAL A 74 7.43 1.48 -3.66
N GLU A 75 7.45 0.85 -4.82
CA GLU A 75 8.41 1.12 -5.89
C GLU A 75 7.69 1.31 -7.21
N ALA A 76 8.21 2.19 -8.06
CA ALA A 76 7.72 2.42 -9.42
C ALA A 76 8.93 2.43 -10.37
N GLU A 77 8.81 1.79 -11.52
CA GLU A 77 9.88 1.72 -12.52
C GLU A 77 9.43 2.30 -13.85
N TRP A 78 10.26 3.21 -14.33
CA TRP A 78 10.12 3.86 -15.61
C TRP A 78 11.18 3.37 -16.59
N THR A 79 10.73 3.00 -17.78
CA THR A 79 11.60 2.63 -18.90
C THR A 79 11.11 3.36 -20.13
N GLU A 80 12.01 4.04 -20.85
CA GLU A 80 11.68 4.79 -22.08
C GLU A 80 10.53 5.79 -21.90
N GLY A 81 10.45 6.43 -20.73
CA GLY A 81 9.41 7.41 -20.43
C GLY A 81 8.03 6.82 -20.16
N GLN A 82 7.91 5.49 -20.03
CA GLN A 82 6.68 4.78 -19.69
C GLN A 82 6.79 4.11 -18.31
N LEU A 83 5.71 4.17 -17.52
CA LEU A 83 5.60 3.50 -16.23
C LEU A 83 5.32 2.02 -16.51
N GLN A 84 6.31 1.16 -16.32
CA GLN A 84 6.21 -0.26 -16.66
C GLN A 84 5.58 -1.07 -15.54
N SER A 85 5.87 -0.69 -14.30
CA SER A 85 5.59 -1.54 -13.15
C SER A 85 5.57 -0.72 -11.87
N VAL A 86 4.72 -1.20 -10.95
CA VAL A 86 4.57 -0.67 -9.60
C VAL A 86 4.48 -1.85 -8.65
N TRP A 87 5.22 -1.80 -7.54
CA TRP A 87 5.23 -2.85 -6.54
C TRP A 87 4.93 -2.27 -5.16
N VAL A 88 4.34 -3.13 -4.32
CA VAL A 88 4.23 -2.92 -2.88
C VAL A 88 4.85 -4.12 -2.19
N GLY A 89 5.60 -3.87 -1.12
CA GLY A 89 6.19 -4.89 -0.28
C GLY A 89 6.24 -4.44 1.17
N GLY A 90 6.45 -5.39 2.07
CA GLY A 90 6.54 -5.14 3.50
C GLY A 90 6.96 -6.41 4.22
N ALA A 91 7.40 -6.27 5.47
CA ALA A 91 7.66 -7.41 6.33
C ALA A 91 6.34 -7.99 6.87
N ALA A 92 6.32 -9.30 7.09
CA ALA A 92 5.23 -9.99 7.77
C ALA A 92 5.82 -10.83 8.91
N VAL A 93 5.01 -11.03 9.96
CA VAL A 93 5.37 -11.89 11.10
C VAL A 93 4.34 -13.02 11.17
N LEU A 94 4.84 -14.25 11.27
CA LEU A 94 3.99 -15.43 11.45
C LEU A 94 3.39 -15.42 12.87
N MET A 95 2.08 -15.23 12.96
CA MET A 95 1.37 -15.17 14.25
C MET A 95 0.87 -16.54 14.72
N SER A 96 0.41 -17.39 13.79
CA SER A 96 -0.13 -18.70 14.10
C SER A 96 -0.05 -19.62 12.89
N THR A 97 0.04 -20.91 13.13
CA THR A 97 -0.02 -21.97 12.13
C THR A 97 -1.04 -23.03 12.55
N GLY A 98 -1.65 -23.70 11.58
CA GLY A 98 -2.63 -24.76 11.83
C GLY A 98 -3.02 -25.49 10.55
N GLU A 99 -3.96 -26.42 10.68
CA GLU A 99 -4.51 -27.23 9.60
C GLU A 99 -6.02 -26.97 9.48
N ILE A 100 -6.58 -27.11 8.27
CA ILE A 100 -8.02 -26.98 8.00
C ILE A 100 -8.51 -28.21 7.25
N ASP A 101 -9.47 -28.92 7.83
CA ASP A 101 -10.17 -30.02 7.15
C ASP A 101 -11.14 -29.42 6.13
N VAL A 102 -10.91 -29.70 4.85
CA VAL A 102 -11.80 -29.26 3.78
C VAL A 102 -12.85 -30.35 3.56
N PRO A 103 -14.17 -30.04 3.66
CA PRO A 103 -15.21 -31.02 3.42
C PRO A 103 -15.21 -31.48 1.96
N GLU A 104 -15.61 -32.73 1.71
CA GLU A 104 -15.86 -33.22 0.35
C GLU A 104 -16.96 -32.37 -0.31
N LEU A 105 -16.65 -31.77 -1.47
CA LEU A 105 -17.64 -31.05 -2.26
C LEU A 105 -18.59 -32.06 -2.90
N PRO A 106 -19.92 -31.83 -2.87
CA PRO A 106 -20.86 -32.67 -3.58
C PRO A 106 -20.57 -32.65 -5.09
N ALA A 107 -20.75 -33.82 -5.72
CA ALA A 107 -20.56 -34.02 -7.16
C ALA A 107 -21.56 -33.23 -8.02
#